data_AF-A0AAW4HRW8-F1
#
_entry.id   AF-A0AAW4HRW8-F1
#
_cell.length_a   1.000
_cell.length_b   1.000
_cell.length_c   1.000
_cell.angle_alpha   90.00
_cell.angle_beta   90.00
_cell.angle_gamma   90.00
#
_symmetry.space_group_name_H-M   'P 1'
#
loop_
_entity.id
_entity.type
_entity.pdbx_description
1 polymer ?
#
loop_
_entity_poly.entity_id
_entity_poly.type
_entity_poly.pdbx_seq_one_letter_code
_entity_poly.pdbx_strand_id
1 'polypeptide(L)'
;MPDFVKKQWEAGNRFNKENRPRYPYNEVELEAKEINGKKYVVDSYIPGEEIVSRKFTQLAEVKEKTALSYLSEFTKKYSSGSEVSSGKFNPNALKGGRLDGELNLEIPVQTKPVPQKIIEEANEKGIIIRDINGKVYN
;
A
#
# COMPACT_ATOMS: atom_id res chain seq x y z
N MET A 1 12.10 20.13 9.78
CA MET A 1 12.12 19.10 8.70
C MET A 1 12.74 19.75 7.48
N PRO A 2 13.77 19.16 6.85
CA PRO A 2 14.41 19.75 5.67
C PRO A 2 13.43 19.89 4.49
N ASP A 3 13.61 20.91 3.65
CA ASP A 3 12.67 21.25 2.56
C ASP A 3 12.45 20.12 1.56
N PHE A 4 13.50 19.35 1.25
CA PHE A 4 13.40 18.21 0.34
C PHE A 4 12.50 17.10 0.91
N VAL A 5 12.54 16.87 2.22
CA VAL A 5 11.70 15.86 2.88
C VAL A 5 10.23 16.32 2.88
N LYS A 6 10.00 17.62 3.10
CA LYS A 6 8.65 18.20 3.05
C LYS A 6 8.04 18.05 1.66
N LYS A 7 8.78 18.37 0.60
CA LYS A 7 8.32 18.21 -0.79
C LYS A 7 7.99 16.76 -1.14
N GLN A 8 8.83 15.81 -0.72
CA GLN A 8 8.57 14.39 -0.94
C GLN A 8 7.32 13.91 -0.20
N TRP A 9 7.13 14.36 1.04
CA TRP A 9 5.94 14.04 1.83
C TRP A 9 4.66 14.62 1.19
N GLU A 10 4.68 15.87 0.75
CA GLU A 10 3.56 16.50 0.04
C GLU A 10 3.24 15.80 -1.29
N ALA A 11 4.27 15.40 -2.05
CA ALA A 11 4.09 14.66 -3.29
C ALA A 11 3.46 13.28 -3.04
N GLY A 12 3.89 12.57 -1.99
CA GLY A 12 3.29 11.31 -1.57
C GLY A 12 1.82 11.47 -1.17
N ASN A 13 1.49 12.50 -0.40
CA ASN A 13 0.10 12.78 -0.01
C ASN A 13 -0.78 13.13 -1.23
N ARG A 14 -0.25 13.91 -2.17
CA ARG A 14 -0.96 14.25 -3.41
C ARG A 14 -1.18 13.00 -4.26
N PHE A 15 -0.15 12.18 -4.46
CA PHE A 15 -0.25 10.90 -5.16
C PHE A 15 -1.30 9.99 -4.52
N ASN A 16 -1.32 9.89 -3.19
CA ASN A 16 -2.35 9.14 -2.46
C ASN A 16 -3.74 9.68 -2.80
N LYS A 17 -3.96 10.99 -2.67
CA LYS A 17 -5.25 11.65 -2.89
C LYS A 17 -5.78 11.50 -4.32
N GLU A 18 -4.92 11.67 -5.31
CA GLU A 18 -5.28 11.60 -6.74
C GLU A 18 -5.74 10.21 -7.17
N ASN A 19 -5.22 9.16 -6.51
CA ASN A 19 -5.54 7.77 -6.87
C ASN A 19 -6.70 7.17 -6.05
N ARG A 20 -7.20 7.84 -4.99
CA ARG A 20 -8.35 7.37 -4.20
C ARG A 20 -9.63 7.11 -4.99
N PRO A 21 -10.04 7.97 -5.96
CA PRO A 21 -11.31 7.80 -6.67
C PRO A 21 -11.43 6.51 -7.49
N ARG A 22 -10.32 5.78 -7.68
CA ARG A 22 -10.27 4.51 -8.42
C ARG A 22 -10.80 3.33 -7.62
N TYR A 23 -10.98 3.51 -6.31
CA TYR A 23 -11.32 2.44 -5.39
C TYR A 23 -12.61 2.75 -4.62
N PRO A 24 -13.45 1.73 -4.33
CA PRO A 24 -14.70 1.90 -3.61
C PRO A 24 -14.48 2.27 -2.14
N TYR A 25 -13.42 1.76 -1.53
CA TYR A 25 -13.06 2.05 -0.15
C TYR A 25 -11.62 2.54 -0.06
N ASN A 26 -11.41 3.57 0.76
CA ASN A 26 -10.13 4.25 0.95
C ASN A 26 -9.89 4.45 2.44
N GLU A 27 -8.62 4.44 2.85
CA GLU A 27 -8.21 4.65 4.24
C GLU A 27 -8.91 3.69 5.22
N VAL A 28 -8.92 2.39 4.92
CA VAL A 28 -9.59 1.37 5.73
C VAL A 28 -8.74 1.03 6.96
N GLU A 29 -9.27 1.32 8.15
CA GLU A 29 -8.61 1.03 9.42
C GLU A 29 -8.70 -0.46 9.79
N LEU A 30 -7.63 -1.02 10.35
CA LEU A 30 -7.59 -2.39 10.86
C LEU A 30 -7.56 -2.43 12.39
N GLU A 31 -8.23 -3.41 13.00
CA GLU A 31 -8.14 -3.65 14.45
C GLU A 31 -6.76 -4.19 14.86
N ALA A 32 -6.12 -4.95 13.97
CA ALA A 32 -5.19 -5.99 14.40
C ALA A 32 -3.91 -5.49 15.11
N LYS A 33 -3.44 -4.25 14.90
CA LYS A 33 -2.22 -3.72 15.54
C LYS A 33 -2.23 -2.19 15.57
N GLU A 34 -1.93 -1.64 16.74
CA GLU A 34 -1.64 -0.22 16.90
C GLU A 34 -0.13 0.03 17.01
N ILE A 35 0.38 1.08 16.36
CA ILE A 35 1.69 1.64 16.66
C ILE A 35 1.47 3.00 17.29
N ASN A 36 1.94 3.19 18.53
CA ASN A 36 1.78 4.43 19.30
C ASN A 36 0.32 4.92 19.37
N GLY A 37 -0.62 3.98 19.56
CA GLY A 37 -2.06 4.29 19.63
C GLY A 37 -2.74 4.58 18.29
N LYS A 38 -2.06 4.36 17.16
CA LYS A 38 -2.64 4.51 15.81
C LYS A 38 -2.84 3.15 15.15
N LYS A 39 -4.08 2.89 14.72
CA LYS A 39 -4.43 1.72 13.91
C LYS A 39 -3.69 1.74 12.57
N TYR A 40 -3.43 0.55 12.04
CA TYR A 40 -3.00 0.43 10.64
C TYR A 40 -4.12 0.81 9.70
N VAL A 41 -3.76 1.46 8.59
CA VAL A 41 -4.69 1.96 7.59
C VAL A 41 -4.25 1.45 6.23
N VAL A 42 -5.14 0.77 5.51
CA VAL A 42 -4.96 0.39 4.11
C VAL A 42 -5.28 1.61 3.25
N ASP A 43 -4.44 1.91 2.26
CA ASP A 43 -4.64 3.08 1.41
C ASP A 43 -5.94 2.99 0.60
N SER A 44 -6.20 1.83 0.00
CA SER A 44 -7.43 1.52 -0.74
C SER A 44 -7.77 0.02 -0.70
N TYR A 45 -9.05 -0.33 -0.80
CA TYR A 45 -9.54 -1.71 -0.68
C TYR A 45 -10.72 -1.99 -1.60
N ILE A 46 -10.68 -3.12 -2.32
CA ILE A 46 -11.80 -3.73 -3.04
C ILE A 46 -12.07 -5.08 -2.36
N PRO A 47 -13.21 -5.26 -1.67
CA PRO A 47 -13.44 -6.45 -0.86
C PRO A 47 -13.43 -7.75 -1.67
N GLY A 48 -12.57 -8.69 -1.28
CA GLY A 48 -12.42 -9.99 -1.95
C GLY A 48 -11.62 -9.94 -3.25
N GLU A 49 -11.13 -8.76 -3.64
CA GLU A 49 -10.36 -8.58 -4.88
C GLU A 49 -8.97 -8.04 -4.58
N GLU A 50 -8.85 -6.85 -3.96
CA GLU A 50 -7.58 -6.15 -3.87
C GLU A 50 -7.40 -5.37 -2.57
N ILE A 51 -6.24 -5.57 -1.95
CA ILE A 51 -5.73 -4.77 -0.83
C ILE A 51 -4.59 -3.91 -1.38
N VAL A 52 -4.73 -2.59 -1.32
CA VAL A 52 -3.79 -1.68 -1.99
C VAL A 52 -3.02 -0.84 -0.98
N SER A 53 -1.69 -0.87 -1.09
CA SER A 53 -0.81 0.13 -0.47
C SER A 53 -0.08 0.92 -1.54
N ARG A 54 0.01 2.24 -1.33
CA ARG A 54 0.63 3.17 -2.27
C ARG A 54 2.00 3.61 -1.78
N LYS A 55 2.97 3.64 -2.69
CA LYS A 55 4.28 4.27 -2.44
C LYS A 55 4.63 5.20 -3.59
N PHE A 56 4.76 6.49 -3.29
CA PHE A 56 5.29 7.46 -4.24
C PHE A 56 6.81 7.35 -4.30
N THR A 57 7.32 6.44 -5.13
CA THR A 57 8.75 6.17 -5.24
C THR A 57 9.14 5.59 -6.59
N GLN A 58 10.38 5.85 -7.00
CA GLN A 58 11.04 5.14 -8.10
C GLN A 58 11.90 4.04 -7.47
N LEU A 59 11.50 2.78 -7.64
CA LEU A 59 12.10 1.63 -6.94
C LEU A 59 13.59 1.46 -7.29
N ALA A 60 13.99 1.85 -8.50
CA ALA A 60 15.39 1.85 -8.95
C ALA A 60 16.24 3.01 -8.38
N GLU A 61 15.62 4.01 -7.75
CA GLU A 61 16.31 5.21 -7.25
C GLU A 61 16.43 5.25 -5.73
N VAL A 62 15.74 4.34 -5.04
CA VAL A 62 15.93 4.14 -3.60
C VAL A 62 16.96 3.04 -3.33
N LYS A 63 17.47 3.00 -2.10
CA LYS A 63 18.31 1.88 -1.66
C LYS A 63 17.48 0.60 -1.73
N GLU A 64 18.08 -0.49 -2.19
CA GLU A 64 17.41 -1.79 -2.30
C GLU A 64 16.72 -2.20 -0.99
N LYS A 65 17.42 -2.09 0.14
CA LYS A 65 16.87 -2.34 1.48
C LYS A 65 15.59 -1.54 1.78
N THR A 66 15.48 -0.34 1.24
CA THR A 66 14.31 0.53 1.42
C THR A 66 13.15 0.02 0.58
N ALA A 67 13.39 -0.36 -0.69
CA ALA A 67 12.36 -0.99 -1.51
C ALA A 67 11.86 -2.33 -0.91
N LEU A 68 12.77 -3.19 -0.47
CA LEU A 68 12.44 -4.46 0.22
C LEU A 68 11.66 -4.22 1.52
N SER A 69 11.96 -3.14 2.24
CA SER A 69 11.21 -2.79 3.45
C SER A 69 9.75 -2.44 3.15
N TYR A 70 9.44 -1.88 1.98
CA TYR A 70 8.06 -1.62 1.59
C TYR A 70 7.26 -2.91 1.46
N LEU A 71 7.81 -3.92 0.80
CA LEU A 71 7.19 -5.24 0.64
C LEU A 71 7.01 -5.95 2.01
N SER A 72 8.04 -5.88 2.85
CA SER A 72 8.02 -6.48 4.19
C SER A 72 7.04 -5.79 5.13
N GLU A 73 6.95 -4.46 5.08
CA GLU A 73 5.94 -3.72 5.83
C GLU A 73 4.54 -4.04 5.34
N PHE A 74 4.37 -4.22 4.03
CA PHE A 74 3.07 -4.50 3.43
C PHE A 74 2.52 -5.83 3.93
N THR A 75 3.28 -6.92 3.86
CA THR A 75 2.84 -8.21 4.42
C THR A 75 2.69 -8.21 5.93
N LYS A 76 3.56 -7.49 6.66
CA LYS A 76 3.48 -7.41 8.13
C LYS A 76 2.24 -6.65 8.63
N LYS A 77 1.84 -5.60 7.91
CA LYS A 77 0.72 -4.73 8.27
C LYS A 77 -0.62 -5.29 7.81
N TYR A 78 -0.67 -5.92 6.64
CA TYR A 78 -1.91 -6.29 5.97
C TYR A 78 -1.95 -7.77 5.61
N SER A 79 -1.56 -8.64 6.54
CA SER A 79 -1.73 -10.08 6.35
C SER A 79 -3.20 -10.40 6.04
N SER A 80 -3.45 -11.24 5.03
CA SER A 80 -4.81 -11.73 4.73
C SER A 80 -5.46 -12.26 6.01
N GLY A 81 -6.74 -11.94 6.20
CA GLY A 81 -7.48 -12.23 7.43
C GLY A 81 -7.37 -11.17 8.53
N SER A 82 -6.65 -10.06 8.32
CA SER A 82 -6.63 -8.95 9.29
C SER A 82 -8.02 -8.37 9.48
N GLU A 83 -8.42 -8.19 10.74
CA GLU A 83 -9.74 -7.68 11.08
C GLU A 83 -9.87 -6.19 10.76
N VAL A 84 -10.94 -5.83 10.06
CA VAL A 84 -11.27 -4.45 9.74
C VAL A 84 -11.94 -3.79 10.94
N SER A 85 -11.44 -2.60 11.30
CA SER A 85 -11.91 -1.84 12.45
C SER A 85 -13.42 -1.63 12.42
N SER A 86 -14.10 -1.93 13.52
CA SER A 86 -15.54 -1.67 13.68
C SER A 86 -15.83 -0.21 14.05
N GLY A 87 -14.77 0.61 14.19
CA GLY A 87 -14.84 2.03 14.52
C GLY A 87 -15.62 2.86 13.49
N LYS A 88 -16.00 4.07 13.90
CA LYS A 88 -16.82 5.00 13.11
C LYS A 88 -16.21 5.44 11.76
N PHE A 89 -14.90 5.28 11.59
CA PHE A 89 -14.17 5.72 10.40
C PHE A 89 -14.35 4.77 9.21
N ASN A 90 -14.60 3.48 9.48
CA ASN A 90 -14.86 2.52 8.42
C ASN A 90 -16.34 2.54 7.99
N PRO A 91 -16.63 2.34 6.70
CA PRO A 91 -17.98 2.13 6.20
C PRO A 91 -18.65 0.91 6.85
N ASN A 92 -19.96 0.99 7.10
CA ASN A 92 -20.71 -0.11 7.73
C ASN A 92 -20.57 -1.45 6.98
N ALA A 93 -20.41 -1.40 5.66
CA ALA A 93 -20.23 -2.59 4.81
C ALA A 93 -18.94 -3.39 5.14
N LEU A 94 -17.94 -2.77 5.76
CA LEU A 94 -16.66 -3.40 6.05
C LEU A 94 -16.47 -3.78 7.53
N LYS A 95 -17.30 -3.25 8.42
CA LYS A 95 -17.11 -3.40 9.88
C LYS A 95 -17.22 -4.85 10.32
N GLY A 96 -16.25 -5.30 11.12
CA GLY A 96 -16.19 -6.70 11.60
C GLY A 96 -15.86 -7.72 10.51
N GLY A 97 -15.60 -7.25 9.28
CA GLY A 97 -15.07 -8.05 8.20
C GLY A 97 -13.58 -8.30 8.36
N ARG A 98 -13.04 -9.09 7.44
CA ARG A 98 -11.59 -9.33 7.33
C ARG A 98 -11.10 -8.86 5.98
N LEU A 99 -9.85 -8.41 5.94
CA LEU A 99 -9.17 -8.17 4.67
C LEU A 99 -9.01 -9.48 3.92
N ASP A 100 -9.43 -9.46 2.67
CA ASP A 100 -9.28 -10.55 1.72
C ASP A 100 -9.06 -9.97 0.31
N GLY A 101 -8.29 -10.67 -0.50
CA GLY A 101 -7.87 -10.22 -1.83
C GLY A 101 -6.36 -10.14 -2.01
N GLU A 102 -5.96 -9.77 -3.22
CA GLU A 102 -4.57 -9.72 -3.65
C GLU A 102 -3.84 -8.49 -3.10
N LEU A 103 -2.61 -8.70 -2.62
CA LEU A 103 -1.76 -7.62 -2.13
C LEU A 103 -1.17 -6.85 -3.31
N ASN A 104 -1.58 -5.60 -3.48
CA ASN A 104 -1.13 -4.74 -4.56
C ASN A 104 -0.31 -3.55 -4.03
N LEU A 105 0.98 -3.52 -4.36
CA LEU A 105 1.84 -2.35 -4.17
C LEU A 105 1.69 -1.43 -5.39
N GLU A 106 0.93 -0.35 -5.23
CA GLU A 106 0.70 0.64 -6.27
C GLU A 106 1.76 1.77 -6.23
N ILE A 107 2.43 1.98 -7.35
CA ILE A 107 3.56 2.93 -7.49
C ILE A 107 3.35 3.89 -8.68
N PRO A 108 4.06 5.02 -8.76
CA PRO A 108 4.08 5.80 -10.00
C PRO A 108 4.69 4.99 -11.14
N VAL A 109 4.41 5.39 -12.38
CA VAL A 109 5.08 4.82 -13.56
C VAL A 109 6.61 4.90 -13.36
N GLN A 110 7.28 3.77 -13.56
CA GLN A 110 8.72 3.68 -13.34
C GLN A 110 9.48 4.18 -14.56
N THR A 111 10.43 5.10 -14.34
CA THR A 111 11.27 5.66 -15.41
C THR A 111 12.44 4.75 -15.77
N LYS A 112 12.78 3.82 -14.87
CA LYS A 112 13.82 2.79 -15.02
C LYS A 112 13.21 1.42 -14.71
N PRO A 113 13.80 0.32 -15.20
CA PRO A 113 13.37 -1.02 -14.83
C PRO A 113 13.33 -1.21 -13.31
N VAL A 114 12.29 -1.87 -12.81
CA VAL A 114 12.23 -2.28 -11.41
C VAL A 114 13.36 -3.28 -11.17
N PRO A 115 14.18 -3.12 -10.11
CA PRO A 115 15.27 -4.05 -9.87
C PRO A 115 14.77 -5.48 -9.67
N GLN A 116 15.42 -6.45 -10.32
CA GLN A 116 15.01 -7.85 -10.33
C GLN A 116 14.83 -8.42 -8.92
N LYS A 117 15.69 -8.03 -7.98
CA LYS A 117 15.61 -8.50 -6.59
C LYS A 117 14.30 -8.09 -5.89
N ILE A 118 13.73 -6.95 -6.27
CA ILE A 118 12.45 -6.47 -5.73
C ILE A 118 11.28 -7.25 -6.33
N ILE A 119 11.37 -7.60 -7.63
CA ILE A 119 10.40 -8.45 -8.32
C ILE A 119 10.36 -9.84 -7.68
N GLU A 120 11.53 -10.45 -7.47
CA GLU A 120 11.66 -11.77 -6.81
C GLU A 120 11.04 -11.76 -5.42
N GLU A 121 11.39 -10.79 -4.58
CA GLU A 121 10.85 -10.67 -3.22
C GLU A 121 9.32 -10.45 -3.23
N ALA A 122 8.80 -9.67 -4.18
CA ALA A 122 7.37 -9.44 -4.30
C ALA A 122 6.64 -10.73 -4.68
N ASN A 123 7.18 -11.50 -5.64
CA ASN A 123 6.66 -12.81 -6.03
C ASN A 123 6.67 -13.81 -4.88
N GLU A 124 7.78 -13.90 -4.12
CA GLU A 124 7.87 -14.75 -2.93
C GLU A 124 6.83 -14.39 -1.86
N LYS A 125 6.48 -13.11 -1.74
CA LYS A 125 5.48 -12.61 -0.78
C LYS A 125 4.05 -12.59 -1.33
N GLY A 126 3.82 -12.96 -2.59
CA GLY A 126 2.51 -12.85 -3.23
C GLY A 126 2.01 -11.41 -3.34
N ILE A 127 2.93 -10.45 -3.55
CA ILE A 127 2.61 -9.03 -3.77
C ILE A 127 2.72 -8.73 -5.26
N ILE A 128 1.68 -8.13 -5.83
CA ILE A 128 1.68 -7.58 -7.18
C ILE A 128 2.25 -6.16 -7.12
N ILE A 129 3.25 -5.87 -7.93
CA ILE A 129 3.76 -4.51 -8.13
C ILE A 129 3.11 -3.97 -9.40
N ARG A 130 2.27 -2.94 -9.25
CA ARG A 130 1.61 -2.28 -10.38
C ARG A 130 1.79 -0.78 -10.34
N ASP A 131 1.87 -0.14 -11.50
CA ASP A 131 1.78 1.31 -11.55
C ASP A 131 0.33 1.83 -11.68
N ILE A 132 0.20 3.15 -11.55
CA ILE A 132 -1.07 3.87 -11.72
C ILE A 132 -1.70 3.75 -13.12
N ASN A 133 -1.03 3.19 -14.11
CA ASN A 133 -1.62 2.90 -15.42
C ASN A 133 -2.05 1.43 -15.53
N GLY A 134 -1.92 0.65 -14.46
CA GLY A 134 -2.26 -0.77 -14.43
C GLY A 134 -1.15 -1.68 -14.98
N LYS A 135 0.04 -1.15 -15.30
CA LYS A 135 1.15 -2.00 -15.73
C LYS A 135 1.69 -2.77 -14.53
N VAL A 136 1.69 -4.09 -14.64
CA VAL A 136 2.30 -5.01 -13.67
C VAL A 136 3.77 -5.23 -14.02
N TYR A 137 4.63 -5.31 -12.99
CA TYR A 137 6.08 -5.42 -13.12
C TYR A 137 6.65 -6.79 -12.77
N ASN A 138 5.85 -7.70 -12.19
CA ASN A 138 6.27 -9.01 -11.71
C ASN A 138 5.43 -10.16 -12.29
#